data_AF-A0A353XZB3-F1
#
_entry.id   AF-A0A353XZB3-F1
#
_cell.length_a   1.000
_cell.length_b   1.000
_cell.length_c   1.000
_cell.angle_alpha   90.00
_cell.angle_beta   90.00
_cell.angle_gamma   90.00
#
_symmetry.space_group_name_H-M   'P 1'
#
loop_
_entity.id
_entity.type
_entity.pdbx_description
1 polymer ?
#
loop_
_entity_poly.entity_id
_entity_poly.type
_entity_poly.pdbx_seq_one_letter_code
_entity_poly.pdbx_strand_id
1 'polypeptide(L)' 'AAREVLKHQDVRTIHLVDIDPEMTLISKQLRVLSSMNANSLDDPRLRIFNEDAFNFINQPGILYDRVIIDMPDPHNEAIN' A
#
# COMPACT_ATOMS: atom_id res chain seq x y z
N ALA A 1 6.84 -0.59 -1.08
CA ALA A 1 6.92 0.68 -1.85
C ALA A 1 6.84 2.02 -1.06
N ALA A 2 5.89 2.25 -0.13
CA ALA A 2 5.50 3.59 0.37
C ALA A 2 6.67 4.49 0.86
N ARG A 3 7.58 3.96 1.68
CA ARG A 3 8.78 4.68 2.17
C ARG A 3 9.58 5.35 1.05
N GLU A 4 9.73 4.70 -0.09
CA GLU A 4 10.50 5.21 -1.23
C GLU A 4 9.76 6.31 -1.96
N VAL A 5 8.44 6.14 -2.15
CA VAL A 5 7.58 7.16 -2.76
C VAL A 5 7.59 8.45 -1.95
N LEU A 6 7.58 8.36 -0.61
CA LEU A 6 7.57 9.52 0.28
C LEU A 6 8.86 10.37 0.23
N LYS A 7 9.95 9.89 -0.39
CA LYS A 7 11.17 10.69 -0.64
C LYS A 7 10.95 11.79 -1.68
N HIS A 8 9.91 11.68 -2.51
CA HIS A 8 9.54 12.66 -3.51
C HIS A 8 8.65 13.75 -2.86
N GLN A 9 9.12 15.00 -2.87
CA GLN A 9 8.45 16.11 -2.17
C GLN A 9 7.18 16.61 -2.88
N ASP A 10 7.04 16.35 -4.17
CA ASP A 10 5.89 16.69 -5.00
C ASP A 10 4.71 15.72 -4.83
N VAL A 11 4.93 14.57 -4.18
CA VAL A 11 3.86 13.63 -3.81
C VAL A 11 2.95 14.26 -2.77
N ARG A 12 1.68 14.44 -3.16
CA ARG A 12 0.62 15.04 -2.32
C ARG A 12 -0.28 14.00 -1.65
N THR A 13 -0.47 12.84 -2.27
CA THR A 13 -1.37 11.79 -1.79
C THR A 13 -0.84 10.43 -2.22
N ILE A 14 -0.90 9.46 -1.31
CA ILE A 14 -0.64 8.05 -1.56
C ILE A 14 -1.86 7.27 -1.07
N HIS A 15 -2.44 6.47 -1.95
CA HIS A 15 -3.40 5.44 -1.55
C HIS A 15 -2.68 4.09 -1.59
N LEU A 16 -2.53 3.47 -0.43
CA LEU A 16 -1.97 2.13 -0.28
C LEU A 16 -3.14 1.16 -0.15
N VAL A 17 -3.24 0.23 -1.10
CA VAL A 17 -4.30 -0.77 -1.15
C VAL A 17 -3.69 -2.13 -0.86
N ASP A 18 -4.20 -2.83 0.13
CA ASP A 18 -3.75 -4.16 0.52
C ASP A 18 -4.97 -4.97 0.99
N ILE A 19 -5.13 -6.21 0.54
CA ILE A 19 -6.32 -7.00 0.88
C ILE A 19 -6.35 -7.40 2.35
N ASP A 20 -5.19 -7.52 3.02
CA ASP A 20 -5.10 -7.99 4.39
C ASP A 20 -4.91 -6.83 5.39
N PRO A 21 -5.91 -6.54 6.24
CA PRO A 21 -5.77 -5.51 7.28
C PRO A 21 -4.67 -5.83 8.28
N GLU A 22 -4.42 -7.11 8.61
CA GLU A 22 -3.38 -7.49 9.55
C GLU A 22 -1.98 -7.14 9.02
N MET A 23 -1.74 -7.32 7.71
CA MET A 23 -0.47 -6.95 7.09
C MET A 23 -0.16 -5.46 7.24
N THR A 24 -1.16 -4.61 7.05
CA THR A 24 -0.99 -3.16 7.24
C THR A 24 -0.87 -2.77 8.71
N LEU A 25 -1.59 -3.46 9.61
CA LEU A 25 -1.54 -3.26 11.05
C LEU A 25 -0.16 -3.60 11.62
N ILE A 26 0.35 -4.79 11.35
CA ILE A 26 1.67 -5.23 11.85
C ILE A 26 2.79 -4.36 11.26
N SER A 27 2.68 -3.98 9.99
CA SER A 27 3.67 -3.11 9.34
C SER A 27 3.75 -1.73 10.00
N LYS A 28 2.64 -1.25 10.55
CA LYS A 28 2.55 0.03 11.25
C LYS A 28 2.93 -0.07 12.72
N GLN A 29 2.53 -1.14 13.41
CA GLN A 29 2.65 -1.24 14.87
C GLN A 29 3.87 -2.02 15.36
N LEU A 30 4.30 -3.05 14.63
CA LEU A 30 5.41 -3.89 15.07
C LEU A 30 6.72 -3.13 14.89
N ARG A 31 7.41 -2.82 16.00
CA ARG A 31 8.58 -1.94 16.04
C ARG A 31 9.66 -2.25 15.00
N VAL A 32 9.93 -3.54 14.73
CA VAL A 32 10.92 -3.92 13.73
C VAL A 32 10.49 -3.48 12.33
N LEU A 33 9.22 -3.70 11.96
CA LEU A 33 8.68 -3.34 10.66
C LEU A 33 8.49 -1.82 10.51
N SER A 34 7.98 -1.14 11.54
CA SER A 34 7.81 0.32 11.50
C SER A 34 9.15 1.05 11.43
N SER A 35 10.18 0.53 12.11
CA SER A 35 11.55 1.05 11.97
C SER A 35 12.10 0.81 10.55
N MET A 36 11.88 -0.39 9.98
CA MET A 36 12.33 -0.71 8.62
C MET A 36 11.64 0.14 7.55
N ASN A 37 10.33 0.38 7.69
CA ASN A 37 9.57 1.22 6.76
C ASN A 37 9.65 2.72 7.10
N ALA A 38 10.45 3.11 8.10
CA ALA A 38 10.65 4.47 8.58
C ALA A 38 9.33 5.20 8.94
N ASN A 39 8.39 4.48 9.55
CA ASN A 39 7.04 4.93 9.88
C ASN A 39 6.27 5.52 8.68
N SER A 40 6.54 5.02 7.47
CA SER A 40 5.90 5.53 6.25
C SER A 40 4.37 5.38 6.24
N LEU A 41 3.82 4.42 6.98
CA LEU A 41 2.38 4.20 7.12
C LEU A 41 1.69 5.19 8.09
N ASP A 42 2.47 6.07 8.74
CA ASP A 42 1.96 7.16 9.58
C ASP A 42 2.06 8.53 8.89
N ASP A 43 2.62 8.61 7.67
CA ASP A 43 2.73 9.88 6.94
C ASP A 43 1.33 10.40 6.61
N PRO A 44 1.04 11.69 6.88
CA PRO A 44 -0.30 12.27 6.66
C PRO A 44 -0.73 12.28 5.18
N ARG A 45 0.20 12.10 4.24
CA ARG A 45 -0.11 11.98 2.81
C ARG A 45 -0.61 10.59 2.43
N LEU A 46 -0.46 9.59 3.29
CA LEU A 46 -0.79 8.21 3.02
C LEU A 46 -2.14 7.82 3.64
N ARG A 47 -3.00 7.20 2.83
CA ARG A 47 -4.24 6.55 3.28
C ARG A 47 -4.22 5.08 2.90
N ILE A 48 -4.59 4.24 3.86
CA ILE A 48 -4.66 2.79 3.69
C ILE A 48 -6.10 2.41 3.35
N PHE A 49 -6.26 1.52 2.37
CA PHE A 49 -7.51 0.87 2.02
C PHE A 49 -7.29 -0.65 2.11
N ASN A 50 -8.02 -1.29 3.03
CA ASN A 50 -7.93 -2.73 3.22
C ASN A 50 -9.00 -3.46 2.40
N GLU A 51 -8.79 -3.56 1.09
CA GLU A 51 -9.71 -4.17 0.14
C GLU A 51 -8.97 -4.76 -1.06
N ASP A 52 -9.69 -5.54 -1.89
CA ASP A 52 -9.15 -6.05 -3.14
C ASP A 52 -8.81 -4.90 -4.12
N ALA A 53 -7.62 -4.96 -4.72
CA ALA A 53 -7.12 -3.88 -5.59
C ALA A 53 -7.94 -3.73 -6.88
N PHE A 54 -8.52 -4.80 -7.43
CA PHE A 54 -9.38 -4.71 -8.61
C PHE A 54 -10.70 -4.03 -8.27
N ASN A 55 -11.28 -4.33 -7.10
CA ASN A 55 -12.47 -3.65 -6.62
C ASN A 55 -12.20 -2.15 -6.36
N PHE A 56 -11.04 -1.81 -5.79
CA PHE A 56 -10.66 -0.42 -5.54
C PHE A 56 -10.58 0.41 -6.84
N ILE A 57 -9.94 -0.12 -7.89
CA ILE A 57 -9.76 0.63 -9.15
C ILE A 57 -11.02 0.67 -10.03
N ASN A 58 -11.94 -0.27 -9.87
CA ASN A 58 -13.19 -0.33 -10.64
C ASN A 58 -14.30 0.59 -10.09
N GLN A 59 -14.02 1.32 -9.00
CA GLN A 59 -14.93 2.31 -8.44
C GLN A 59 -14.65 3.71 -9.01
N PRO A 60 -15.67 4.59 -9.10
CA PRO A 60 -15.45 6.00 -9.41
C PRO A 60 -14.48 6.62 -8.40
N GLY A 61 -13.42 7.28 -8.89
CA GLY A 61 -12.35 7.77 -8.03
C GLY A 61 -11.55 8.92 -8.64
N ILE A 62 -10.36 9.15 -8.09
CA ILE A 62 -9.41 10.14 -8.61
C ILE A 62 -8.52 9.51 -9.68
N LEU A 63 -7.97 10.34 -10.56
CA LEU A 63 -6.88 9.94 -11.44
C LEU A 63 -5.55 9.94 -10.67
N TYR A 64 -4.71 8.95 -10.94
CA TYR A 64 -3.37 8.85 -10.36
C TYR A 64 -2.32 9.16 -11.40
N ASP A 65 -1.32 9.95 -11.03
CA ASP A 65 -0.16 10.22 -11.91
C ASP A 65 0.68 8.95 -12.12
N ARG A 66 0.74 8.07 -11.12
CA ARG A 66 1.51 6.82 -11.12
C ARG A 66 0.78 5.72 -10.37
N VAL A 67 0.96 4.48 -10.81
CA VAL A 67 0.47 3.26 -10.15
C VAL A 67 1.64 2.30 -9.98
N ILE A 68 1.81 1.74 -8.79
CA ILE A 68 2.85 0.78 -8.45
C ILE A 68 2.17 -0.51 -8.00
N ILE A 69 2.52 -1.64 -8.62
CA ILE A 69 2.00 -2.97 -8.27
C ILE A 69 3.16 -3.74 -7.63
N ASP A 70 3.08 -3.93 -6.32
CA ASP A 70 4.09 -4.56 -5.45
C ASP A 70 3.51 -5.86 -4.87
N MET A 71 3.20 -6.81 -5.76
CA MET A 71 2.56 -8.09 -5.41
C MET A 71 3.59 -9.23 -5.38
N PRO A 72 3.39 -10.27 -4.55
CA PRO A 72 4.20 -11.48 -4.61
C PRO A 72 4.06 -12.17 -5.97
N ASP A 73 5.00 -13.07 -6.28
CA ASP A 73 4.93 -13.88 -7.48
C ASP A 73 3.57 -14.61 -7.56
N PRO A 74 2.92 -14.63 -8.74
CA PRO A 74 1.61 -15.25 -8.89
C PRO A 74 1.70 -16.73 -8.51
N HIS A 75 0.89 -17.15 -7.53
CA HIS A 75 0.65 -18.56 -7.28
C HIS A 75 -0.47 -19.05 -8.20
N ASN A 76 -0.23 -20.17 -8.88
CA ASN A 76 -1.22 -20.80 -9.72
C ASN A 76 -2.23 -21.53 -8.82
N GLU A 77 -3.42 -20.95 -8.61
CA GLU A 77 -4.50 -21.63 -7.86
C GLU A 77 -5.02 -22.90 -8.56
N ALA A 78 -4.61 -23.18 -9.79
CA ALA A 78 -4.96 -24.41 -10.51
C ALA A 78 -4.26 -25.70 -9.99
N ILE A 79 -3.52 -25.60 -8.88
CA ILE A 79 -2.92 -26.74 -8.19
C ILE A 79 -3.34 -26.67 -6.71
N ASN A 80 -4.63 -26.84 -6.43
CA ASN A 80 -5.17 -27.29 -5.15
C ASN A 80 -6.50 -28.02 -5.39
#